data_AF-A0A0N4VGS4-F1
#
_entry.id   AF-A0A0N4VGS4-F1
#
_cell.length_a   1.000
_cell.length_b   1.000
_cell.length_c   1.000
_cell.angle_alpha   90.00
_cell.angle_beta   90.00
_cell.angle_gamma   90.00
#
_symmetry.space_group_name_H-M   'P 1'
#
loop_
_entity.id
_entity.type
_entity.pdbx_description
1 polymer ?
#
loop_
_entity_poly.entity_id
_entity_poly.type
_entity_poly.pdbx_seq_one_letter_code
_entity_poly.pdbx_strand_id
1 'polypeptide(L)'
;LQLGELRLVHPHWDELCGQALNQAYYDIVKKANELLTDCQRRVPVERDLHDALSVLTNLQVHILNPVDILRPAMDEGVCCFPYGELLDKICVILEKAERMMNGEFDLFVNWKPVAELARQAQMHYKTKMESIMEEKLGDVFRLKAIQQIQRIDSFMIDSTVSKLEKAAHMARDDLEWEIEQLRQQNTQLKKDNRELKKDYMRLESRVEILEGKLKTMARLLQ
;
A
#
# COMPACT_ATOMS: atom_id res chain seq x y z
N LEU A 1 -30.11 8.91 -19.67
CA LEU A 1 -28.65 8.86 -19.86
C LEU A 1 -27.92 10.16 -19.46
N GLN A 2 -28.57 11.33 -19.37
CA GLN A 2 -27.85 12.61 -19.18
C GLN A 2 -27.50 13.02 -17.72
N LEU A 3 -28.20 12.53 -16.68
CA LEU A 3 -27.90 12.91 -15.29
C LEU A 3 -26.60 12.30 -14.74
N GLY A 4 -26.18 11.16 -15.28
CA GLY A 4 -24.93 10.49 -14.92
C GLY A 4 -23.69 11.15 -15.54
N GLU A 5 -23.80 11.70 -16.75
CA GLU A 5 -22.70 12.43 -17.41
C GLU A 5 -22.52 13.84 -16.84
N LEU A 6 -23.60 14.48 -16.39
CA LEU A 6 -23.56 15.82 -15.77
C LEU A 6 -23.00 15.81 -14.34
N ARG A 7 -22.96 14.65 -13.68
CA ARG A 7 -22.36 14.45 -12.35
C ARG A 7 -20.88 14.05 -12.39
N LEU A 8 -20.18 14.22 -13.51
CA LEU A 8 -18.72 14.13 -13.58
C LEU A 8 -18.03 15.28 -12.80
N VAL A 9 -18.35 15.41 -11.51
CA VAL A 9 -17.38 15.80 -10.50
C VAL A 9 -16.32 14.70 -10.53
N HIS A 10 -15.04 15.06 -10.51
CA HIS A 10 -13.93 14.12 -10.68
C HIS A 10 -14.17 12.82 -9.86
N PRO A 11 -13.95 11.59 -10.40
CA PRO A 11 -14.32 10.33 -9.73
C PRO A 11 -13.85 10.20 -8.27
N HIS A 12 -12.69 10.79 -7.97
CA HIS A 12 -12.12 10.82 -6.63
C HIS A 12 -12.88 11.73 -5.63
N TRP A 13 -13.58 12.76 -6.12
CA TRP A 13 -14.47 13.59 -5.29
C TRP A 13 -15.74 12.82 -4.93
N ASP A 14 -16.30 12.03 -5.84
CA ASP A 14 -17.46 11.18 -5.55
C ASP A 14 -17.12 10.07 -4.54
N GLU A 15 -15.92 9.48 -4.62
CA GLU A 15 -15.38 8.54 -3.64
C GLU A 15 -15.27 9.18 -2.24
N LEU A 16 -14.60 10.33 -2.14
CA LEU A 16 -14.41 11.05 -0.86
C LEU A 16 -15.74 11.53 -0.27
N CYS A 17 -16.66 12.03 -1.11
CA CYS A 17 -18.01 12.40 -0.69
C CYS A 17 -18.82 11.19 -0.23
N GLY A 18 -18.70 10.05 -0.93
CA GLY A 18 -19.32 8.79 -0.53
C GLY A 18 -18.82 8.30 0.83
N GLN A 19 -17.51 8.33 1.06
CA GLN A 19 -16.89 8.00 2.35
C GLN A 19 -17.36 8.93 3.47
N ALA A 20 -17.41 10.24 3.22
CA ALA A 20 -17.90 11.22 4.20
C ALA A 20 -19.38 11.00 4.55
N LEU A 21 -20.23 10.67 3.57
CA LEU A 21 -21.63 10.34 3.81
C LEU A 21 -21.78 9.01 4.55
N ASN A 22 -20.94 8.01 4.26
CA ASN A 22 -20.92 6.76 5.01
C ASN A 22 -20.49 6.98 6.47
N GLN A 23 -19.57 7.90 6.73
CA GLN A 23 -19.24 8.31 8.10
C GLN A 23 -20.46 8.89 8.83
N ALA A 24 -21.19 9.80 8.18
CA ALA A 24 -22.43 10.35 8.73
C ALA A 24 -23.49 9.25 8.97
N TYR A 25 -23.61 8.27 8.07
CA TYR A 25 -24.48 7.11 8.27
C TYR A 25 -24.09 6.30 9.51
N TYR A 26 -22.79 6.04 9.76
CA TYR A 26 -22.35 5.34 10.96
C TYR A 26 -22.72 6.10 12.24
N ASP A 27 -22.57 7.43 12.24
CA ASP A 27 -22.93 8.27 13.38
C ASP A 27 -24.45 8.23 13.64
N ILE A 28 -25.25 8.25 12.57
CA ILE A 28 -26.72 8.09 12.62
C ILE A 28 -27.11 6.73 13.20
N VAL A 29 -26.50 5.63 12.71
CA VAL A 29 -26.77 4.27 13.21
C VAL A 29 -26.40 4.14 14.68
N LYS A 30 -25.26 4.71 15.08
CA LYS A 30 -24.85 4.71 16.49
C LYS A 30 -25.89 5.43 17.36
N LYS A 31 -26.30 6.64 16.97
CA LYS A 31 -27.33 7.41 17.70
C LYS A 31 -28.67 6.67 17.75
N ALA A 32 -29.09 6.05 16.64
CA ALA A 32 -30.32 5.27 16.57
C ALA A 32 -30.31 4.07 17.53
N ASN A 33 -29.18 3.35 17.61
CA ASN A 33 -29.02 2.21 18.51
C ASN A 33 -28.99 2.62 19.99
N GLU A 34 -28.35 3.74 20.32
CA GLU A 34 -28.35 4.30 21.68
C GLU A 34 -29.78 4.65 22.11
N LEU A 35 -30.52 5.41 21.29
CA LEU A 35 -31.92 5.76 21.56
C LEU A 35 -32.83 4.53 21.65
N LEU A 36 -32.66 3.54 20.77
CA LEU A 36 -33.45 2.32 20.78
C LEU A 36 -33.19 1.49 22.05
N THR A 37 -31.93 1.37 22.47
CA THR A 37 -31.55 0.66 23.69
C THR A 37 -32.12 1.36 24.93
N ASP A 38 -32.02 2.68 25.00
CA ASP A 38 -32.53 3.45 26.13
C ASP A 38 -34.07 3.43 26.19
N CYS A 39 -34.73 3.50 25.04
CA CYS A 39 -36.18 3.36 24.94
C CYS A 39 -36.63 1.96 25.43
N GLN A 40 -35.99 0.89 24.95
CA GLN A 40 -36.29 -0.48 25.38
C GLN A 40 -36.14 -0.69 26.90
N ARG A 41 -35.17 -0.01 27.54
CA ARG A 41 -34.97 -0.07 28.99
C ARG A 41 -36.06 0.67 29.78
N ARG A 42 -36.58 1.79 29.24
CA ARG A 42 -37.56 2.65 29.92
C ARG A 42 -39.02 2.23 29.68
N VAL A 43 -39.32 1.59 28.55
CA VAL A 43 -40.67 1.14 28.17
C VAL A 43 -41.40 0.29 29.23
N PRO A 44 -40.75 -0.60 30.01
CA PRO A 44 -41.43 -1.33 31.09
C PRO A 44 -42.01 -0.41 32.19
N VAL A 45 -41.43 0.77 32.37
CA VAL A 45 -41.80 1.76 33.41
C VAL A 45 -42.70 2.85 32.82
N GLU A 46 -42.42 3.29 31.59
CA GLU A 46 -43.11 4.36 30.89
C GLU A 46 -43.83 3.82 29.65
N ARG A 47 -45.13 3.48 29.79
CA ARG A 47 -45.95 2.91 28.70
C ARG A 47 -46.12 3.85 27.51
N ASP A 48 -46.00 5.16 27.73
CA ASP A 48 -46.14 6.18 26.68
C ASP A 48 -44.96 6.17 25.69
N LEU A 49 -43.87 5.46 26.00
CA LEU A 49 -42.72 5.26 25.10
C LEU A 49 -42.94 4.16 24.05
N HIS A 50 -44.04 3.41 24.09
CA HIS A 50 -44.31 2.35 23.12
C HIS A 50 -44.36 2.86 21.67
N ASP A 51 -44.88 4.06 21.45
CA ASP A 51 -44.95 4.65 20.11
C ASP A 51 -43.57 5.07 19.60
N ALA A 52 -42.74 5.65 20.48
CA ALA A 52 -41.34 5.98 20.16
C ALA A 52 -40.52 4.70 19.85
N LEU A 53 -40.71 3.64 20.64
CA LEU A 53 -40.07 2.34 20.39
C LEU A 53 -40.49 1.76 19.02
N SER A 54 -41.78 1.84 18.68
CA SER A 54 -42.29 1.39 17.39
C SER A 54 -41.64 2.16 16.24
N VAL A 55 -41.54 3.49 16.33
CA VAL A 55 -40.89 4.32 15.31
C VAL A 55 -39.40 3.96 15.16
N LEU A 56 -38.66 3.84 16.26
CA LEU A 56 -37.23 3.48 16.23
C LEU A 56 -37.00 2.07 15.66
N THR A 57 -37.86 1.11 16.01
CA THR A 57 -37.79 -0.26 15.48
C THR A 57 -38.06 -0.28 13.97
N ASN A 58 -39.09 0.45 13.53
CA ASN A 58 -39.42 0.55 12.10
C ASN A 58 -38.32 1.27 11.31
N LEU A 59 -37.70 2.31 11.89
CA LEU A 59 -36.53 2.97 11.31
C LEU A 59 -35.38 1.97 11.08
N GLN A 60 -35.05 1.16 12.09
CA GLN A 60 -33.98 0.18 11.98
C GLN A 60 -34.26 -0.86 10.89
N VAL A 61 -35.45 -1.46 10.91
CA VAL A 61 -35.78 -2.58 10.03
C VAL A 61 -36.04 -2.14 8.59
N HIS A 62 -36.78 -1.04 8.39
CA HIS A 62 -37.30 -0.67 7.08
C HIS A 62 -36.53 0.47 6.40
N ILE A 63 -35.63 1.15 7.12
CA ILE A 63 -34.85 2.26 6.55
C ILE A 63 -33.36 1.98 6.66
N LEU A 64 -32.81 1.78 7.85
CA LEU A 64 -31.36 1.58 8.01
C LEU A 64 -30.88 0.28 7.34
N ASN A 65 -31.53 -0.85 7.59
CA ASN A 65 -31.11 -2.13 6.99
C ASN A 65 -31.14 -2.11 5.43
N PRO A 66 -32.18 -1.58 4.75
CA PRO A 66 -32.16 -1.45 3.29
C PRO A 66 -31.12 -0.46 2.74
N VAL A 67 -30.72 0.55 3.53
CA VAL A 67 -29.70 1.53 3.14
C VAL A 67 -28.30 0.98 3.33
N ASP A 68 -28.12 0.06 4.28
CA ASP A 68 -26.82 -0.53 4.64
C ASP A 68 -26.09 -1.18 3.45
N ILE A 69 -26.87 -1.82 2.56
CA ILE A 69 -26.36 -2.49 1.35
C ILE A 69 -25.77 -1.51 0.33
N LEU A 70 -26.12 -0.23 0.41
CA LEU A 70 -25.66 0.80 -0.52
C LEU A 70 -24.28 1.34 -0.16
N ARG A 71 -23.81 1.14 1.09
CA ARG A 71 -22.56 1.72 1.59
C ARG A 71 -21.35 1.38 0.72
N PRO A 72 -21.12 0.11 0.31
CA PRO A 72 -19.95 -0.21 -0.50
C PRO A 72 -19.97 0.52 -1.85
N ALA A 73 -21.16 0.67 -2.44
CA ALA A 73 -21.32 1.39 -3.70
C ALA A 73 -21.09 2.90 -3.56
N MET A 74 -21.39 3.46 -2.38
CA MET A 74 -21.07 4.85 -2.05
C MET A 74 -19.57 5.05 -1.86
N ASP A 75 -18.88 4.16 -1.13
CA ASP A 75 -17.43 4.24 -0.90
C ASP A 75 -16.65 4.22 -2.22
N GLU A 76 -17.09 3.44 -3.21
CA GLU A 76 -16.45 3.31 -4.52
C GLU A 76 -16.92 4.38 -5.54
N GLY A 77 -17.73 5.36 -5.11
CA GLY A 77 -18.28 6.42 -5.96
C GLY A 77 -19.15 5.92 -7.11
N VAL A 78 -19.73 4.72 -6.99
CA VAL A 78 -20.51 4.07 -8.07
C VAL A 78 -21.98 4.48 -8.02
N CYS A 79 -22.50 4.78 -6.83
CA CYS A 79 -23.92 5.02 -6.60
C CYS A 79 -24.32 6.49 -6.84
N CYS A 80 -25.30 6.70 -7.73
CA CYS A 80 -25.84 8.03 -8.05
C CYS A 80 -27.13 8.38 -7.29
N PHE A 81 -27.54 7.54 -6.34
CA PHE A 81 -28.73 7.75 -5.52
C PHE A 81 -28.56 9.02 -4.64
N PRO A 82 -29.62 9.80 -4.33
CA PRO A 82 -29.56 10.92 -3.40
C PRO A 82 -29.40 10.41 -1.96
N TYR A 83 -28.23 9.82 -1.67
CA TYR A 83 -27.90 9.19 -0.39
C TYR A 83 -27.92 10.21 0.75
N GLY A 84 -27.38 11.42 0.54
CA GLY A 84 -27.43 12.52 1.51
C GLY A 84 -28.86 12.92 1.88
N GLU A 85 -29.76 13.09 0.91
CA GLU A 85 -31.16 13.44 1.17
C GLU A 85 -31.88 12.36 2.02
N LEU A 86 -31.50 11.09 1.83
CA LEU A 86 -32.03 10.00 2.63
C LEU A 86 -31.51 10.05 4.07
N LEU A 87 -30.21 10.33 4.26
CA LEU A 87 -29.62 10.52 5.59
C LEU A 87 -30.25 11.70 6.32
N ASP A 88 -30.46 12.84 5.65
CA ASP A 88 -31.11 14.01 6.24
C ASP A 88 -32.53 13.68 6.74
N LYS A 89 -33.30 12.93 5.94
CA LYS A 89 -34.65 12.46 6.33
C LYS A 89 -34.60 11.50 7.51
N ILE A 90 -33.58 10.65 7.60
CA ILE A 90 -33.37 9.75 8.75
C ILE A 90 -33.04 10.56 10.02
N CYS A 91 -32.18 11.57 9.93
CA CYS A 91 -31.87 12.47 11.05
C CYS A 91 -33.14 13.14 11.60
N VAL A 92 -34.00 13.66 10.73
CA VAL A 92 -35.27 14.29 11.15
C VAL A 92 -36.19 13.30 11.87
N ILE A 93 -36.23 12.02 11.44
CA ILE A 93 -37.00 10.98 12.13
C ILE A 93 -36.40 10.69 13.50
N LEU A 94 -35.08 10.58 13.60
CA LEU A 94 -34.38 10.32 14.87
C LEU A 94 -34.55 11.46 15.87
N GLU A 95 -34.44 12.72 15.45
CA GLU A 95 -34.67 13.88 16.31
C GLU A 95 -36.11 13.92 16.84
N LYS A 96 -37.10 13.58 16.00
CA LYS A 96 -38.49 13.48 16.45
C LYS A 96 -38.70 12.33 17.43
N ALA A 97 -38.08 11.17 17.19
CA ALA A 97 -38.14 10.05 18.12
C ALA A 97 -37.48 10.36 19.47
N GLU A 98 -36.35 11.08 19.46
CA GLU A 98 -35.68 11.57 20.67
C GLU A 98 -36.57 12.56 21.46
N ARG A 99 -37.27 13.46 20.77
CA ARG A 99 -38.25 14.37 21.41
C ARG A 99 -39.44 13.62 22.02
N MET A 100 -39.93 12.57 21.34
CA MET A 100 -40.97 11.69 21.91
C MET A 100 -40.48 10.99 23.19
N MET A 101 -39.21 10.59 23.25
CA MET A 101 -38.62 9.99 24.45
C MET A 101 -38.42 10.98 25.61
N ASN A 102 -38.41 12.28 25.32
CA ASN A 102 -38.23 13.37 26.29
C ASN A 102 -39.56 14.00 26.76
N GLY A 103 -40.71 13.41 26.40
CA GLY A 103 -42.03 13.82 26.90
C GLY A 103 -42.93 14.56 25.92
N GLU A 104 -42.50 14.72 24.65
CA GLU A 104 -43.35 15.30 23.59
C GLU A 104 -44.07 14.19 22.78
N PHE A 105 -45.20 13.72 23.28
CA PHE A 105 -45.91 12.57 22.68
C PHE A 105 -46.82 12.90 21.48
N ASP A 106 -47.12 14.18 21.22
CA ASP A 106 -48.04 14.61 20.14
C ASP A 106 -47.36 14.75 18.76
N LEU A 107 -46.16 14.17 18.62
CA LEU A 107 -45.36 14.25 17.39
C LEU A 107 -45.75 13.14 16.41
N PHE A 108 -46.36 13.51 15.29
CA PHE A 108 -46.60 12.57 14.19
C PHE A 108 -45.31 12.32 13.38
N VAL A 109 -44.79 11.09 13.46
CA VAL A 109 -43.59 10.66 12.73
C VAL A 109 -43.97 9.80 11.52
N ASN A 110 -43.96 10.39 10.33
CA ASN A 110 -44.26 9.68 9.08
C ASN A 110 -43.01 9.03 8.47
N TRP A 111 -42.65 7.83 8.95
CA TRP A 111 -41.48 7.08 8.48
C TRP A 111 -41.74 6.31 7.17
N LYS A 112 -42.99 6.04 6.81
CA LYS A 112 -43.36 5.20 5.64
C LYS A 112 -42.83 5.71 4.29
N PRO A 113 -42.89 7.01 3.96
CA PRO A 113 -42.32 7.52 2.71
C PRO A 113 -40.80 7.35 2.64
N VAL A 114 -40.11 7.47 3.78
CA VAL A 114 -38.66 7.29 3.87
C VAL A 114 -38.30 5.81 3.70
N ALA A 115 -39.10 4.90 4.26
CA ALA A 115 -38.95 3.46 4.04
C ALA A 115 -39.16 3.07 2.57
N GLU A 116 -40.13 3.67 1.88
CA GLU A 116 -40.34 3.42 0.45
C GLU A 116 -39.17 3.93 -0.40
N LEU A 117 -38.61 5.10 -0.07
CA LEU A 117 -37.38 5.60 -0.71
C LEU A 117 -36.19 4.67 -0.48
N ALA A 118 -35.99 4.19 0.76
CA ALA A 118 -34.94 3.22 1.09
C ALA A 118 -35.11 1.90 0.33
N ARG A 119 -36.35 1.41 0.20
CA ARG A 119 -36.68 0.22 -0.59
C ARG A 119 -36.38 0.41 -2.07
N GLN A 120 -36.75 1.56 -2.64
CA GLN A 120 -36.46 1.89 -4.04
C GLN A 120 -34.95 1.96 -4.29
N ALA A 121 -34.20 2.55 -3.35
CA ALA A 121 -32.74 2.60 -3.41
C ALA A 121 -32.12 1.20 -3.39
N GLN A 122 -32.57 0.34 -2.47
CA GLN A 122 -32.13 -1.05 -2.38
C GLN A 122 -32.43 -1.84 -3.66
N MET A 123 -33.64 -1.67 -4.23
CA MET A 123 -34.02 -2.31 -5.48
C MET A 123 -33.17 -1.82 -6.65
N HIS A 124 -32.87 -0.51 -6.70
CA HIS A 124 -31.98 0.04 -7.71
C HIS A 124 -30.58 -0.56 -7.63
N TYR A 125 -30.03 -0.70 -6.42
CA TYR A 125 -28.74 -1.32 -6.21
C TYR A 125 -28.72 -2.77 -6.72
N LYS A 126 -29.66 -3.60 -6.26
CA LYS A 126 -29.73 -5.02 -6.69
C LYS A 126 -29.91 -5.20 -8.19
N THR A 127 -30.74 -4.36 -8.83
CA THR A 127 -31.08 -4.55 -10.25
C THR A 127 -30.04 -4.00 -11.22
N LYS A 128 -29.34 -2.92 -10.85
CA LYS A 128 -28.49 -2.19 -11.80
C LYS A 128 -27.04 -2.01 -11.36
N MET A 129 -26.75 -2.11 -10.07
CA MET A 129 -25.44 -1.74 -9.52
C MET A 129 -24.67 -2.93 -8.97
N GLU A 130 -25.37 -3.99 -8.53
CA GLU A 130 -24.75 -5.19 -7.96
C GLU A 130 -23.71 -5.80 -8.88
N SER A 131 -24.02 -6.02 -10.16
CA SER A 131 -23.07 -6.56 -11.14
C SER A 131 -21.87 -5.64 -11.40
N ILE A 132 -22.06 -4.31 -11.41
CA ILE A 132 -20.97 -3.34 -11.59
C ILE A 132 -20.06 -3.32 -10.36
N MET A 133 -20.66 -3.45 -9.17
CA MET A 133 -19.96 -3.51 -7.90
C MET A 133 -19.14 -4.80 -7.78
N GLU A 134 -19.69 -5.95 -8.19
CA GLU A 134 -18.95 -7.22 -8.24
C GLU A 134 -17.74 -7.15 -9.17
N GLU A 135 -17.88 -6.54 -10.35
CA GLU A 135 -16.78 -6.35 -11.29
C GLU A 135 -15.68 -5.45 -10.69
N LYS A 136 -16.04 -4.30 -10.13
CA LYS A 136 -15.09 -3.38 -9.48
C LYS A 136 -14.37 -4.03 -8.30
N LEU A 137 -15.10 -4.73 -7.42
CA LEU A 137 -14.49 -5.43 -6.29
C LEU A 137 -13.52 -6.51 -6.77
N GLY A 138 -13.89 -7.27 -7.81
CA GLY A 138 -13.03 -8.25 -8.47
C GLY A 138 -11.72 -7.62 -8.99
N ASP A 139 -11.82 -6.45 -9.62
CA ASP A 139 -10.65 -5.71 -10.09
C ASP A 139 -9.76 -5.18 -8.96
N VAL A 140 -10.34 -4.71 -7.85
CA VAL A 140 -9.57 -4.30 -6.67
C VAL A 140 -8.78 -5.48 -6.08
N PHE A 141 -9.40 -6.66 -5.97
CA PHE A 141 -8.70 -7.87 -5.54
C PHE A 141 -7.59 -8.27 -6.52
N ARG A 142 -7.84 -8.17 -7.83
CA ARG A 142 -6.85 -8.43 -8.87
C ARG A 142 -5.67 -7.46 -8.80
N LEU A 143 -5.93 -6.17 -8.60
CA LEU A 143 -4.90 -5.13 -8.43
C LEU A 143 -4.04 -5.38 -7.18
N LYS A 144 -4.65 -5.73 -6.05
CA LYS A 144 -3.92 -6.09 -4.82
C LYS A 144 -3.03 -7.31 -5.03
N ALA A 145 -3.52 -8.34 -5.72
CA ALA A 145 -2.73 -9.52 -6.07
C ALA A 145 -1.54 -9.17 -6.99
N ILE A 146 -1.74 -8.34 -8.01
CA ILE A 146 -0.66 -7.87 -8.90
C ILE A 146 0.38 -7.06 -8.13
N GLN A 147 -0.03 -6.14 -7.26
CA GLN A 147 0.89 -5.36 -6.43
C GLN A 147 1.70 -6.25 -5.48
N GLN A 148 1.10 -7.29 -4.91
CA GLN A 148 1.80 -8.24 -4.05
C GLN A 148 2.87 -9.02 -4.84
N ILE A 149 2.55 -9.48 -6.05
CA ILE A 149 3.51 -10.15 -6.95
C ILE A 149 4.68 -9.20 -7.28
N GLN A 150 4.39 -7.95 -7.65
CA GLN A 150 5.42 -6.94 -7.95
C GLN A 150 6.36 -6.69 -6.76
N ARG A 151 5.84 -6.70 -5.52
CA ARG A 151 6.67 -6.57 -4.31
C ARG A 151 7.59 -7.77 -4.09
N ILE A 152 7.11 -8.98 -4.35
CA ILE A 152 7.92 -10.20 -4.28
C ILE A 152 9.03 -10.14 -5.35
N ASP A 153 8.71 -9.74 -6.58
CA ASP A 153 9.68 -9.58 -7.66
C ASP A 153 10.76 -8.53 -7.30
N SER A 154 10.35 -7.38 -6.74
CA SER A 154 11.29 -6.36 -6.26
C SER A 154 12.24 -6.91 -5.19
N PHE A 155 11.71 -7.65 -4.21
CA PHE A 155 12.53 -8.27 -3.16
C PHE A 155 13.53 -9.30 -3.71
N MET A 156 13.11 -10.10 -4.69
CA MET A 156 14.00 -11.06 -5.35
C MET A 156 15.12 -10.35 -6.12
N ILE A 157 14.80 -9.25 -6.81
CA ILE A 157 15.79 -8.41 -7.51
C ILE A 157 16.80 -7.84 -6.52
N ASP A 158 16.36 -7.22 -5.43
CA ASP A 158 17.25 -6.64 -4.41
C ASP A 158 18.18 -7.69 -3.77
N SER A 159 17.64 -8.87 -3.48
CA SER A 159 18.43 -10.01 -2.96
C SER A 159 19.49 -10.47 -3.96
N THR A 160 19.17 -10.49 -5.25
CA THR A 160 20.09 -10.89 -6.32
C THR A 160 21.17 -9.84 -6.54
N VAL A 161 20.80 -8.56 -6.56
CA VAL A 161 21.72 -7.42 -6.65
C VAL A 161 22.69 -7.44 -5.48
N SER A 162 22.21 -7.60 -4.25
CA SER A 162 23.07 -7.64 -3.06
C SER A 162 24.08 -8.79 -3.09
N LYS A 163 23.69 -9.97 -3.60
CA LYS A 163 24.63 -11.10 -3.80
C LYS A 163 25.69 -10.77 -4.84
N LEU A 164 25.29 -10.16 -5.96
CA LEU A 164 26.21 -9.76 -7.02
C LEU A 164 27.17 -8.67 -6.56
N GLU A 165 26.71 -7.68 -5.80
CA GLU A 165 27.54 -6.63 -5.21
C GLU A 165 28.60 -7.20 -4.27
N LYS A 166 28.21 -8.14 -3.39
CA LYS A 166 29.16 -8.83 -2.50
C LYS A 166 30.20 -9.63 -3.29
N ALA A 167 29.77 -10.39 -4.30
CA ALA A 167 30.68 -11.15 -5.14
C ALA A 167 31.64 -10.23 -5.92
N ALA A 168 31.16 -9.09 -6.43
CA ALA A 168 31.97 -8.10 -7.12
C ALA A 168 32.99 -7.43 -6.19
N HIS A 169 32.63 -7.13 -4.95
CA HIS A 169 33.57 -6.61 -3.95
C HIS A 169 34.66 -7.62 -3.61
N MET A 170 34.30 -8.88 -3.34
CA MET A 170 35.28 -9.93 -3.07
C MET A 170 36.25 -10.11 -4.25
N ALA A 171 35.73 -10.18 -5.48
CA ALA A 171 36.57 -10.31 -6.66
C ALA A 171 37.50 -9.11 -6.86
N ARG A 172 37.05 -7.89 -6.55
CA ARG A 172 37.89 -6.68 -6.61
C ARG A 172 39.01 -6.73 -5.59
N ASP A 173 38.69 -7.10 -4.35
CA ASP A 173 39.66 -7.15 -3.26
C ASP A 173 40.72 -8.26 -3.51
N ASP A 174 40.31 -9.41 -4.06
CA ASP A 174 41.22 -10.48 -4.48
C ASP A 174 42.18 -10.02 -5.59
N LEU A 175 41.66 -9.33 -6.61
CA LEU A 175 42.47 -8.77 -7.70
C LEU A 175 43.45 -7.70 -7.19
N GLU A 176 43.02 -6.85 -6.25
CA GLU A 176 43.88 -5.83 -5.66
C GLU A 176 45.03 -6.46 -4.87
N TRP A 177 44.75 -7.53 -4.12
CA TRP A 177 45.76 -8.32 -3.43
C TRP A 177 46.76 -8.97 -4.39
N GLU A 178 46.26 -9.56 -5.49
CA GLU A 178 47.12 -10.17 -6.52
C GLU A 178 48.02 -9.14 -7.22
N ILE A 179 47.49 -7.95 -7.53
CA ILE A 179 48.27 -6.84 -8.10
C ILE A 179 49.39 -6.42 -7.16
N GLU A 180 49.12 -6.32 -5.86
CA GLU A 180 50.12 -5.92 -4.87
C GLU A 180 51.21 -6.98 -4.70
N GLN A 181 50.83 -8.26 -4.66
CA GLN A 181 51.79 -9.38 -4.71
C GLN A 181 52.70 -9.30 -5.94
N LEU A 182 52.13 -9.09 -7.13
CA LEU A 182 52.90 -8.97 -8.37
C LEU A 182 53.82 -7.75 -8.36
N ARG A 183 53.40 -6.63 -7.79
CA ARG A 183 54.25 -5.43 -7.63
C ARG A 183 55.46 -5.70 -6.73
N GLN A 184 55.26 -6.40 -5.62
CA GLN A 184 56.33 -6.78 -4.71
C GLN A 184 57.32 -7.74 -5.39
N GLN A 185 56.82 -8.77 -6.07
CA GLN A 185 57.65 -9.70 -6.84
C GLN A 185 58.46 -8.97 -7.94
N ASN A 186 57.84 -8.07 -8.69
CA ASN A 186 58.51 -7.30 -9.74
C ASN A 186 59.60 -6.37 -9.17
N THR A 187 59.34 -5.78 -7.99
CA THR A 187 60.34 -4.98 -7.26
C THR A 187 61.54 -5.82 -6.83
N GLN A 188 61.30 -7.04 -6.35
CA GLN A 188 62.37 -7.97 -5.99
C GLN A 188 63.18 -8.39 -7.22
N LEU A 189 62.53 -8.80 -8.30
CA LEU A 189 63.21 -9.16 -9.55
C LEU A 189 64.06 -8.02 -10.11
N LYS A 190 63.63 -6.76 -9.98
CA LYS A 190 64.44 -5.59 -10.36
C LYS A 190 65.70 -5.44 -9.51
N LYS A 191 65.66 -5.78 -8.22
CA LYS A 191 66.85 -5.77 -7.34
C LYS A 191 67.80 -6.88 -7.76
N ASP A 192 67.30 -8.11 -7.88
CA ASP A 192 68.09 -9.28 -8.27
C ASP A 192 68.77 -9.07 -9.63
N ASN A 193 68.06 -8.49 -10.61
CA ASN A 193 68.62 -8.16 -11.92
C ASN A 193 69.76 -7.12 -11.83
N ARG A 194 69.65 -6.13 -10.95
CA ARG A 194 70.72 -5.14 -10.72
C ARG A 194 71.95 -5.79 -10.07
N GLU A 195 71.76 -6.74 -9.15
CA GLU A 195 72.86 -7.48 -8.53
C GLU A 195 73.56 -8.39 -9.54
N LEU A 196 72.80 -9.18 -10.30
CA LEU A 196 73.34 -10.03 -11.36
C LEU A 196 74.15 -9.24 -12.39
N LYS A 197 73.69 -8.04 -12.78
CA LYS A 197 74.45 -7.15 -13.67
C LYS A 197 75.79 -6.72 -13.08
N LYS A 198 75.84 -6.41 -11.77
CA LYS A 198 77.09 -6.05 -11.10
C LYS A 198 78.05 -7.24 -11.05
N ASP A 199 77.55 -8.42 -10.74
CA ASP A 199 78.37 -9.63 -10.66
C ASP A 199 78.87 -10.07 -12.04
N TYR A 200 78.04 -9.93 -13.07
CA TYR A 200 78.44 -10.13 -14.46
C TYR A 200 79.60 -9.21 -14.85
N MET A 201 79.50 -7.88 -14.61
CA MET A 201 80.58 -6.93 -14.91
C MET A 201 81.87 -7.26 -14.14
N ARG A 202 81.77 -7.68 -12.88
CA ARG A 202 82.94 -8.12 -12.11
C ARG A 202 83.60 -9.35 -12.72
N LEU A 203 82.82 -10.35 -13.12
CA LEU A 203 83.33 -11.55 -13.77
C LEU A 203 83.97 -11.23 -15.12
N GLU A 204 83.31 -10.41 -15.93
CA GLU A 204 83.82 -9.93 -17.22
C GLU A 204 85.19 -9.25 -17.05
N SER A 205 85.33 -8.30 -16.12
CA SER A 205 86.63 -7.66 -15.84
C SER A 205 87.73 -8.64 -15.40
N ARG A 206 87.37 -9.68 -14.64
CA ARG A 206 88.32 -10.73 -14.23
C ARG A 206 88.73 -11.61 -15.41
N VAL A 207 87.80 -11.91 -16.31
CA VAL A 207 88.07 -12.65 -17.55
C VAL A 207 89.03 -11.85 -18.43
N GLU A 208 88.78 -10.55 -18.64
CA GLU A 208 89.69 -9.68 -19.42
C GLU A 208 91.11 -9.66 -18.84
N ILE A 209 91.25 -9.54 -17.51
CA ILE A 209 92.56 -9.60 -16.84
C ILE A 209 93.25 -10.95 -17.09
N LEU A 210 92.52 -12.06 -16.97
CA LEU A 210 93.05 -13.40 -17.20
C LEU A 210 93.46 -13.60 -18.66
N GLU A 211 92.66 -13.15 -19.62
CA GLU A 211 92.99 -13.17 -21.04
C GLU A 211 94.25 -12.36 -21.33
N GLY A 212 94.40 -11.18 -20.73
CA GLY A 212 95.60 -10.35 -20.85
C GLY A 212 96.85 -11.05 -20.30
N LYS A 213 96.74 -11.71 -19.13
CA LYS A 213 97.82 -12.52 -18.55
C LYS A 213 98.17 -13.71 -19.45
N LEU A 214 97.18 -14.43 -19.98
CA LEU A 214 97.39 -15.56 -20.89
C LEU A 214 98.08 -15.13 -22.20
N LYS A 215 97.63 -14.03 -22.82
CA LYS A 215 98.29 -13.46 -24.01
C LYS A 215 99.75 -13.08 -23.73
N THR A 216 100.03 -12.55 -22.54
CA THR A 216 101.39 -12.19 -22.13
C THR A 216 102.25 -13.44 -21.93
N MET A 217 101.74 -14.47 -21.24
CA MET A 217 102.44 -15.76 -21.10
C MET A 217 102.71 -16.42 -22.45
N ALA A 218 101.73 -16.41 -23.36
CA ALA A 218 101.89 -16.98 -24.70
C ALA A 218 103.02 -16.30 -25.50
N ARG A 219 103.22 -14.98 -25.35
CA ARG A 219 104.33 -14.26 -25.98
C ARG A 219 105.70 -14.59 -25.37
N LEU A 220 105.75 -14.89 -24.07
CA LEU A 220 106.98 -15.26 -23.37
C LEU A 220 107.44 -16.70 -23.65
N LEU A 221 106.56 -17.53 -24.22
CA LEU A 221 106.83 -18.92 -24.58
C LEU A 221 107.17 -19.11 -26.08
N GLN A 222 107.26 -18.02 -26.85
CA GLN A 222 107.77 -17.98 -28.23
C GLN A 222 109.23 -17.54 -28.23
#